data_AF-A0A317EGK0-F1
#
_entry.id   AF-A0A317EGK0-F1
#
_cell.length_a   1.000
_cell.length_b   1.000
_cell.length_c   1.000
_cell.angle_alpha   90.00
_cell.angle_beta   90.00
_cell.angle_gamma   90.00
#
_symmetry.space_group_name_H-M   'P 1'
#
loop_
_entity.id
_entity.type
_entity.pdbx_description
1 polymer ?
#
loop_
_entity_poly.entity_id
_entity_poly.type
_entity_poly.pdbx_seq_one_letter_code
_entity_poly.pdbx_strand_id
1 'polypeptide(L)' 'MDLQKYVIEIKDFGKFEVESNNIFFALDEIKEKQTNARVKDLIILSAFVIINNDFLIDITSSLNGN' A
#
# COMPACT_ATOMS: atom_id res chain seq x y z
N MET A 1 13.41 14.49 -10.47
CA MET A 1 13.01 13.30 -9.69
C MET A 1 11.62 12.94 -10.15
N ASP A 2 11.38 11.69 -10.50
CA ASP A 2 10.05 11.24 -10.93
C ASP A 2 9.08 11.25 -9.74
N LEU A 3 7.87 11.76 -9.94
CA LEU A 3 6.80 11.74 -8.94
C LEU A 3 6.25 10.32 -8.87
N GLN A 4 6.48 9.62 -7.77
CA GLN A 4 5.98 8.26 -7.55
C GLN A 4 4.98 8.26 -6.41
N LYS A 5 3.79 7.69 -6.65
CA LYS A 5 2.71 7.57 -5.68
C LYS A 5 2.27 6.12 -5.57
N TYR A 6 2.28 5.59 -4.36
CA TYR A 6 1.81 4.26 -4.03
C TYR A 6 0.34 4.34 -3.61
N VAL A 7 -0.45 3.42 -4.11
CA VAL A 7 -1.88 3.29 -3.80
C VAL A 7 -2.11 1.85 -3.35
N ILE A 8 -2.55 1.64 -2.12
CA ILE A 8 -2.75 0.30 -1.54
C ILE A 8 -4.14 0.24 -0.93
N GLU A 9 -4.94 -0.75 -1.30
CA GLU A 9 -6.26 -1.02 -0.75
C GLU A 9 -6.23 -2.29 0.08
N ILE A 10 -6.70 -2.17 1.31
CA ILE A 10 -6.65 -3.23 2.31
C ILE A 10 -8.05 -3.46 2.82
N LYS A 11 -8.48 -4.73 2.86
CA LYS A 11 -9.88 -5.10 3.15
C LYS A 11 -10.45 -4.45 4.41
N ASP A 12 -9.68 -4.42 5.50
CA ASP A 12 -10.14 -3.93 6.80
C ASP A 12 -9.75 -2.47 7.10
N PHE A 13 -8.86 -1.89 6.28
CA PHE A 13 -8.28 -0.57 6.52
C PHE A 13 -8.59 0.46 5.43
N GLY A 14 -9.17 0.03 4.31
CA GLY A 14 -9.52 0.88 3.17
C GLY A 14 -8.33 1.22 2.28
N LYS A 15 -8.45 2.32 1.55
CA LYS A 15 -7.48 2.78 0.54
C LYS A 15 -6.49 3.78 1.13
N PHE A 16 -5.21 3.54 0.90
CA PHE A 16 -4.09 4.40 1.28
C PHE A 16 -3.42 4.93 0.02
N GLU A 17 -3.08 6.21 0.05
CA GLU A 17 -2.38 6.89 -1.03
C GLU A 17 -1.20 7.66 -0.44
N VAL A 18 0.01 7.34 -0.87
CA VAL A 18 1.23 7.89 -0.27
C VAL A 18 2.30 8.14 -1.32
N GLU A 19 3.03 9.24 -1.19
CA GLU A 19 4.20 9.50 -2.02
C GLU A 19 5.34 8.54 -1.68
N SER A 20 6.18 8.22 -2.66
CA SER A 20 7.29 7.25 -2.51
C SER A 20 8.22 7.56 -1.33
N ASN A 21 8.43 8.84 -1.01
CA ASN A 21 9.26 9.25 0.13
C ASN A 21 8.70 8.83 1.50
N ASN A 22 7.38 8.55 1.57
CA ASN A 22 6.66 8.28 2.81
C ASN A 22 6.10 6.84 2.87
N ILE A 23 6.38 5.98 1.87
CA ILE A 23 5.80 4.64 1.80
C ILE A 23 6.15 3.77 3.02
N PHE A 24 7.40 3.82 3.49
CA PHE A 24 7.82 3.05 4.66
C PHE A 24 7.08 3.47 5.93
N PHE A 25 6.89 4.78 6.12
CA PHE A 25 6.13 5.30 7.26
C PHE A 25 4.66 4.84 7.22
N ALA A 26 4.03 4.90 6.04
CA ALA A 26 2.65 4.44 5.88
C ALA A 26 2.50 2.93 6.14
N LEU A 27 3.47 2.11 5.72
CA LEU A 27 3.48 0.67 5.99
C LEU A 27 3.66 0.36 7.48
N ASP A 28 4.51 1.12 8.18
CA ASP A 28 4.66 0.98 9.64
C ASP A 28 3.37 1.36 10.38
N GLU A 29 2.68 2.42 9.95
CA GLU A 29 1.39 2.81 10.53
C GLU A 29 0.31 1.73 10.30
N ILE A 30 0.27 1.13 9.11
CA ILE A 30 -0.64 0.01 8.79
C ILE A 30 -0.35 -1.20 9.70
N LYS A 31 0.93 -1.53 9.92
CA LYS A 31 1.35 -2.63 10.79
C LYS A 31 0.99 -2.38 12.26
N GLU A 32 1.14 -1.15 12.73
CA GLU A 32 0.73 -0.76 14.08
C GLU A 32 -0.80 -0.87 14.24
N LYS A 33 -1.56 -0.36 13.26
CA LYS A 33 -3.03 -0.50 13.23
C LYS A 33 -3.48 -1.94 13.20
N GLN A 34 -2.83 -2.81 12.43
CA GLN A 34 -3.09 -4.24 12.41
C GLN A 34 -2.92 -4.86 13.82
N THR A 35 -1.81 -4.54 14.48
CA THR A 35 -1.49 -5.04 15.83
C THR A 35 -2.52 -4.58 16.85
N ASN A 36 -2.87 -3.29 16.83
CA ASN A 36 -3.86 -2.70 17.74
C ASN A 36 -5.28 -3.23 17.50
N ALA A 37 -5.66 -3.43 16.24
CA ALA A 37 -6.97 -3.95 15.86
C ALA A 37 -7.11 -5.48 16.00
N ARG A 38 -6.03 -6.18 16.38
CA ARG A 38 -5.96 -7.66 16.44
C ARG A 38 -6.40 -8.34 15.13
N VAL A 39 -6.15 -7.68 14.00
CA VAL A 39 -6.42 -8.23 12.67
C VAL A 39 -5.31 -9.24 12.36
N LYS A 40 -5.68 -10.53 12.25
CA LYS A 40 -4.70 -11.59 12.03
C LYS A 40 -4.02 -11.49 10.66
N ASP A 41 -4.83 -11.28 9.61
CA ASP A 41 -4.36 -11.36 8.24
C ASP A 41 -4.59 -10.03 7.52
N LEU A 42 -3.52 -9.48 6.97
CA LEU A 42 -3.54 -8.24 6.20
C LEU A 42 -3.85 -8.59 4.75
N ILE A 43 -5.12 -8.52 4.37
CA ILE A 43 -5.57 -8.87 3.00
C ILE A 43 -5.50 -7.64 2.12
N ILE A 44 -4.51 -7.62 1.22
CA ILE A 44 -4.35 -6.59 0.19
C ILE A 44 -5.30 -6.90 -0.96
N LEU A 45 -6.27 -6.01 -1.19
CA LEU A 45 -7.23 -6.12 -2.28
C LEU A 45 -6.63 -5.63 -3.59
N SER A 46 -5.88 -4.53 -3.54
CA SER A 46 -5.22 -3.94 -4.71
C SER A 46 -4.01 -3.11 -4.31
N ALA A 47 -2.98 -3.05 -5.15
CA ALA A 47 -1.80 -2.23 -4.92
C ALA A 47 -1.18 -1.78 -6.25
N PHE A 48 -0.96 -0.47 -6.38
CA PHE A 48 -0.44 0.16 -7.60
C PHE A 48 0.60 1.23 -7.29
N VAL A 49 1.51 1.44 -8.24
CA VAL A 49 2.44 2.57 -8.26
C VAL A 49 2.09 3.44 -9.46
N ILE A 50 1.87 4.73 -9.21
CA ILE A 50 1.63 5.75 -10.22
C ILE A 50 2.92 6.56 -10.38
N ILE A 51 3.50 6.58 -11.59
CA ILE A 51 4.71 7.33 -11.92
C ILE A 51 4.36 8.50 -12.83
N ASN A 52 4.73 9.71 -12.42
CA ASN A 52 4.49 10.97 -13.14
C ASN A 52 3.01 11.19 -13.54
N ASN A 53 2.07 10.55 -12.84
CA ASN A 53 0.63 10.49 -13.17
C ASN A 53 0.26 9.86 -14.52
N ASP A 54 1.24 9.31 -15.24
CA ASP A 54 1.05 8.79 -16.61
C ASP A 54 1.18 7.26 -16.67
N PHE A 55 1.94 6.66 -15.74
CA PHE A 55 2.18 5.22 -15.72
C PHE A 55 1.60 4.59 -14.46
N LEU A 56 0.80 3.55 -14.63
CA LEU A 56 0.27 2.73 -13.55
C LEU A 56 0.91 1.35 -13.61
N ILE A 57 1.56 0.96 -12.52
CA ILE A 57 2.19 -0.35 -12.35
C ILE A 57 1.41 -1.10 -11.28
N ASP A 58 0.77 -2.21 -11.66
CA ASP A 58 0.13 -3.12 -10.71
C ASP A 58 1.18 -3.98 -10.01
N ILE A 59 1.20 -3.91 -8.68
CA ILE A 59 2.10 -4.66 -7.80
C ILE A 59 1.33 -5.58 -6.84
N THR A 60 0.02 -5.73 -7.04
CA THR A 60 -0.87 -6.52 -6.17
C THR A 60 -0.40 -7.97 -6.06
N SER A 61 -0.03 -8.56 -7.19
CA SER A 61 0.46 -9.95 -7.25
C SER A 61 1.76 -10.15 -6.47
N SER A 62 2.68 -9.18 -6.52
CA SER A 62 3.95 -9.21 -5.80
C SER A 62 3.80 -9.13 -4.28
N LEU A 63 2.64 -8.67 -3.78
CA LEU A 63 2.36 -8.50 -2.36
C LEU A 63 1.52 -9.64 -1.76
N ASN A 64 0.80 -10.41 -2.58
CA ASN A 64 -0.12 -11.47 -2.14
C ASN A 64 0.48 -12.89 -2.16
N GLY A 65 1.75 -13.07 -2.52
CA GLY A 65 2.45 -14.37 -2.45
C GLY A 65 3.81 -14.30 -3.16
N ASN A 66 4.86 -15.00 -2.73
CA ASN A 66 4.92 -16.34 -2.11
C ASN A 66 4.19 -16.58 -0.79
#